data_AF-A0A7W9Z5V2-F1
#
_entry.id   AF-A0A7W9Z5V2-F1
#
_cell.length_a   1.000
_cell.length_b   1.000
_cell.length_c   1.000
_cell.angle_alpha   90.00
_cell.angle_beta   90.00
_cell.angle_gamma   90.00
#
_symmetry.space_group_name_H-M   'P 1'
#
loop_
_entity.id
_entity.type
_entity.pdbx_description
1 polymer ?
#
loop_
_entity_poly.entity_id
_entity_poly.type
_entity_poly.pdbx_seq_one_letter_code
_entity_poly.pdbx_strand_id
1 'polypeptide(L)'
;MSSEPHALTTCLDGHPWLAGAHAGDTVSGVLLVLNADGIDALRQHGRQALLDHVQAHVAAYGVASPPIWRVLDAAPDDLSPHALDALLQSPRPDHAAPLTEHEQDGIWTLVLQLPPDLIHFDGHFPQAPVLPGVLQVGWALALAAPRLGTSMHCREMESLKFQQLLRPCDEVELTLRLDAARGKLHFAYHLAGAHASSGRLCVEQAHG
;
A
#
# COMPACT_ATOMS: atom_id res chain seq x y z
N MET A 1 -3.62 14.30 -35.75
CA MET A 1 -4.65 14.05 -34.71
C MET A 1 -3.98 13.12 -33.71
N SER A 2 -3.51 13.65 -32.58
CA SER A 2 -2.99 12.81 -31.51
C SER A 2 -4.14 11.99 -30.94
N SER A 3 -3.94 10.69 -30.72
CA SER A 3 -4.93 9.86 -30.02
C SER A 3 -5.10 10.36 -28.59
N GLU A 4 -6.32 10.29 -28.03
CA GLU A 4 -6.62 10.75 -26.67
C GLU A 4 -5.67 10.19 -25.59
N PRO A 5 -5.26 8.89 -25.61
CA PRO A 5 -4.30 8.34 -24.65
C PRO A 5 -2.94 9.04 -24.69
N HIS A 6 -2.46 9.40 -25.89
CA HIS A 6 -1.17 10.06 -26.07
C HIS A 6 -1.20 11.51 -25.59
N ALA A 7 -2.33 12.22 -25.76
CA ALA A 7 -2.48 13.58 -25.27
C ALA A 7 -2.47 13.65 -23.73
N LEU A 8 -3.07 12.65 -23.06
CA LEU A 8 -3.10 12.55 -21.60
C LEU A 8 -1.73 12.29 -20.98
N THR A 9 -0.94 11.35 -21.52
CA THR A 9 0.41 11.12 -21.01
C THR A 9 1.31 12.33 -21.25
N THR A 10 1.26 12.90 -22.46
CA THR A 10 2.06 14.07 -22.83
C THR A 10 1.77 15.30 -21.95
N CYS A 11 0.51 15.52 -21.55
CA CYS A 11 0.22 16.67 -20.68
C CYS A 11 0.71 16.45 -19.23
N LEU A 12 0.81 15.20 -18.79
CA LEU A 12 1.33 14.83 -17.47
C LEU A 12 2.86 14.78 -17.43
N ASP A 13 3.53 14.72 -18.57
CA ASP A 13 4.99 14.81 -18.66
C ASP A 13 5.49 16.13 -18.04
N GLY A 14 6.46 16.00 -17.12
CA GLY A 14 7.03 17.14 -16.41
C GLY A 14 6.17 17.69 -15.26
N HIS A 15 5.05 17.04 -14.90
CA HIS A 15 4.33 17.38 -13.68
C HIS A 15 5.23 17.20 -12.44
N PRO A 16 5.28 18.16 -11.49
CA PRO A 16 6.26 18.15 -10.40
C PRO A 16 6.17 16.94 -9.46
N TRP A 17 5.02 16.28 -9.40
CA TRP A 17 4.78 15.12 -8.53
C TRP A 17 4.93 13.75 -9.21
N LEU A 18 5.19 13.71 -10.52
CA LEU A 18 5.17 12.47 -11.28
C LEU A 18 6.57 12.11 -11.78
N ALA A 19 6.96 10.86 -11.55
CA ALA A 19 8.08 10.24 -12.24
C ALA A 19 7.66 9.71 -13.63
N GLY A 20 6.38 9.42 -13.82
CA GLY A 20 5.81 9.02 -15.12
C GLY A 20 4.30 8.85 -15.08
N ALA A 21 3.68 8.79 -16.26
CA ALA A 21 2.26 8.54 -16.43
C ALA A 21 2.01 7.62 -17.64
N HIS A 22 1.10 6.65 -17.49
CA HIS A 22 0.77 5.68 -18.54
C HIS A 22 -0.74 5.59 -18.72
N ALA A 23 -1.24 5.97 -19.88
CA ALA A 23 -2.66 5.85 -20.22
C ALA A 23 -2.96 4.44 -20.75
N GLY A 24 -4.11 3.89 -20.38
CA GLY A 24 -4.59 2.61 -20.92
C GLY A 24 -4.83 2.69 -22.43
N ASP A 25 -4.70 1.54 -23.08
CA ASP A 25 -4.88 1.42 -24.53
C ASP A 25 -6.36 1.22 -24.88
N THR A 26 -6.98 0.22 -24.24
CA THR A 26 -8.41 -0.06 -24.36
C THR A 26 -9.21 0.45 -23.17
N VAL A 27 -8.54 0.69 -22.04
CA VAL A 27 -9.16 1.17 -20.80
C VAL A 27 -9.01 2.67 -20.69
N SER A 28 -10.13 3.38 -20.50
CA SER A 28 -10.11 4.81 -20.17
C SER A 28 -9.62 4.99 -18.72
N GLY A 29 -8.30 5.03 -18.57
CA GLY A 29 -7.63 5.10 -17.28
C GLY A 29 -6.20 5.58 -17.41
N VAL A 30 -5.64 6.05 -16.30
CA VAL A 30 -4.24 6.45 -16.21
C VAL A 30 -3.60 5.90 -14.94
N LEU A 31 -2.38 5.39 -15.13
CA LEU A 31 -1.47 5.00 -14.07
C LEU A 31 -0.48 6.14 -13.82
N LEU A 32 -0.47 6.66 -12.61
CA LEU A 32 0.49 7.66 -12.13
C LEU A 32 1.62 6.95 -11.36
N VAL A 33 2.87 7.25 -11.70
CA VAL A 33 4.04 6.86 -10.91
C VAL A 33 4.54 8.11 -10.20
N LEU A 34 4.44 8.14 -8.88
CA LEU A 34 4.85 9.28 -8.05
C LEU A 34 6.38 9.35 -7.94
N ASN A 35 6.90 10.57 -7.90
CA ASN A 35 8.26 10.84 -7.42
C ASN A 35 8.24 11.19 -5.92
N ALA A 36 9.39 11.60 -5.35
CA ALA A 36 9.48 11.96 -3.94
C ALA A 36 8.50 13.09 -3.53
N ASP A 37 8.40 14.15 -4.34
CA ASP A 37 7.48 15.26 -4.08
C ASP A 37 6.01 14.82 -4.14
N GLY A 38 5.68 13.90 -5.05
CA GLY A 38 4.35 13.30 -5.14
C GLY A 38 4.01 12.41 -3.96
N ILE A 39 4.97 11.62 -3.46
CA ILE A 39 4.81 10.83 -2.24
C ILE A 39 4.60 11.75 -1.04
N ASP A 40 5.36 12.84 -0.94
CA ASP A 40 5.17 13.83 0.12
C ASP A 40 3.81 14.50 0.04
N ALA A 41 3.35 14.89 -1.16
CA ALA A 41 2.02 15.43 -1.38
C ALA A 41 0.92 14.42 -0.97
N LEU A 42 1.05 13.15 -1.37
CA LEU A 42 0.13 12.07 -0.97
C LEU A 42 0.07 11.94 0.55
N ARG A 43 1.22 11.96 1.23
CA ARG A 43 1.32 11.83 2.68
C ARG A 43 0.74 13.04 3.40
N GLN A 44 0.89 14.24 2.86
CA GLN A 44 0.47 15.50 3.49
C GLN A 44 -0.98 15.89 3.21
N HIS A 45 -1.57 15.41 2.13
CA HIS A 45 -2.88 15.88 1.67
C HIS A 45 -3.85 14.74 1.32
N GLY A 46 -3.35 13.51 1.26
CA GLY A 46 -4.11 12.32 0.89
C GLY A 46 -4.42 12.22 -0.60
N ARG A 47 -5.02 11.08 -0.95
CA ARG A 47 -5.23 10.66 -2.33
C ARG A 47 -6.13 11.60 -3.12
N GLN A 48 -7.25 12.02 -2.52
CA GLN A 48 -8.23 12.85 -3.23
C GLN A 48 -7.61 14.20 -3.62
N ALA A 49 -6.93 14.88 -2.70
CA ALA A 49 -6.28 16.15 -2.98
C ALA A 49 -5.15 16.01 -4.02
N LEU A 50 -4.40 14.91 -3.97
CA LEU A 50 -3.40 14.59 -4.99
C LEU A 50 -4.06 14.47 -6.38
N LEU A 51 -5.15 13.71 -6.49
CA LEU A 51 -5.86 13.54 -7.76
C LEU A 51 -6.51 14.84 -8.24
N ASP A 52 -7.11 15.62 -7.35
CA ASP A 52 -7.73 16.92 -7.71
C ASP A 52 -6.69 17.86 -8.35
N HIS A 53 -5.47 17.88 -7.80
CA HIS A 53 -4.37 18.69 -8.35
C HIS A 53 -3.94 18.21 -9.74
N VAL A 54 -3.72 16.90 -9.90
CA VAL A 54 -3.32 16.33 -11.18
C VAL A 54 -4.43 16.49 -12.23
N GLN A 55 -5.70 16.33 -11.85
CA GLN A 55 -6.84 16.54 -12.73
C GLN A 55 -6.97 18.01 -13.16
N ALA A 56 -6.74 18.96 -12.26
CA ALA A 56 -6.70 20.37 -12.60
C ALA A 56 -5.58 20.70 -13.60
N HIS A 57 -4.41 20.08 -13.44
CA HIS A 57 -3.33 20.17 -14.41
C HIS A 57 -3.77 19.64 -15.78
N VAL A 58 -4.32 18.43 -15.87
CA VAL A 58 -4.83 17.84 -17.13
C VAL A 58 -5.87 18.75 -17.79
N ALA A 59 -6.80 19.31 -17.01
CA ALA A 59 -7.84 20.20 -17.52
C ALA A 59 -7.28 21.50 -18.11
N ALA A 60 -6.17 22.03 -17.59
CA ALA A 60 -5.50 23.22 -18.13
C ALA A 60 -4.94 23.01 -19.55
N TYR A 61 -4.68 21.75 -19.95
CA TYR A 61 -4.28 21.38 -21.31
C TYR A 61 -5.47 21.05 -22.22
N GLY A 62 -6.72 21.18 -21.74
CA GLY A 62 -7.93 20.86 -22.50
C GLY A 62 -8.11 19.37 -22.80
N VAL A 63 -7.42 18.50 -22.04
CA VAL A 63 -7.52 17.04 -22.16
C VAL A 63 -8.63 16.52 -21.23
N ALA A 64 -9.41 15.54 -21.68
CA ALA A 64 -10.46 14.93 -20.86
C ALA A 64 -9.85 14.09 -19.73
N SER A 65 -10.42 14.19 -18.53
CA SER A 65 -10.02 13.38 -17.37
C SER A 65 -10.58 11.95 -17.50
N PRO A 66 -9.76 10.90 -17.37
CA PRO A 66 -10.26 9.53 -17.38
C PRO A 66 -11.02 9.21 -16.08
N PRO A 67 -11.95 8.23 -16.10
CA PRO A 67 -12.67 7.78 -14.91
C PRO A 67 -11.80 6.97 -13.95
N ILE A 68 -10.71 6.34 -14.43
CA ILE A 68 -9.86 5.46 -13.64
C ILE A 68 -8.50 6.11 -13.42
N TRP A 69 -8.12 6.19 -12.15
CA TRP A 69 -6.81 6.66 -11.70
C TRP A 69 -6.18 5.59 -10.80
N ARG A 70 -4.98 5.15 -11.14
CA ARG A 70 -4.14 4.28 -10.30
C ARG A 70 -2.87 5.03 -9.92
N VAL A 71 -2.38 4.77 -8.72
CA VAL A 71 -1.20 5.45 -8.18
C VAL A 71 -0.18 4.40 -7.74
N LEU A 72 1.06 4.53 -8.17
CA LEU A 72 2.20 3.73 -7.74
C LEU A 72 3.37 4.65 -7.36
N ASP A 73 4.30 4.12 -6.59
CA ASP A 73 5.57 4.74 -6.18
C ASP A 73 6.76 4.22 -7.00
N ALA A 74 6.56 3.17 -7.79
CA ALA A 74 7.50 2.67 -8.79
C ALA A 74 6.74 2.14 -10.02
N ALA A 75 7.39 2.22 -11.19
CA ALA A 75 6.84 1.64 -12.40
C ALA A 75 6.88 0.09 -12.32
N PRO A 76 5.82 -0.61 -12.74
CA PRO A 76 5.86 -2.06 -12.94
C PRO A 76 6.92 -2.46 -13.98
N ASP A 77 7.48 -3.65 -13.83
CA ASP A 77 8.44 -4.21 -14.81
C ASP A 77 7.79 -4.44 -16.19
N ASP A 78 6.50 -4.82 -16.20
CA ASP A 78 5.72 -4.99 -17.42
C ASP A 78 4.66 -3.88 -17.55
N LEU A 79 4.89 -3.01 -18.54
CA LEU A 79 3.99 -1.94 -18.95
C LEU A 79 3.45 -2.16 -20.37
N SER A 80 3.41 -3.41 -20.83
CA SER A 80 2.72 -3.76 -22.07
C SER A 80 1.24 -3.33 -22.01
N PRO A 81 0.62 -2.96 -23.14
CA PRO A 81 -0.77 -2.47 -23.16
C PRO A 81 -1.75 -3.36 -22.41
N HIS A 82 -1.63 -4.68 -22.57
CA HIS A 82 -2.47 -5.65 -21.88
C HIS A 82 -2.26 -5.66 -20.36
N ALA A 83 -1.00 -5.62 -19.89
CA ALA A 83 -0.69 -5.59 -18.47
C ALA A 83 -1.17 -4.28 -17.81
N LEU A 84 -0.98 -3.15 -18.50
CA LEU A 84 -1.45 -1.84 -18.05
C LEU A 84 -2.99 -1.79 -17.94
N ASP A 85 -3.70 -2.23 -18.98
CA ASP A 85 -5.16 -2.26 -18.96
C ASP A 85 -5.70 -3.17 -17.85
N ALA A 86 -5.06 -4.33 -17.63
CA ALA A 86 -5.41 -5.23 -16.53
C ALA A 86 -5.20 -4.57 -15.16
N LEU A 87 -4.09 -3.83 -14.96
CA LEU A 87 -3.79 -3.09 -13.74
C LEU A 87 -4.81 -1.96 -13.50
N LEU A 88 -5.19 -1.23 -14.55
CA LEU A 88 -6.19 -0.17 -14.45
C LEU A 88 -7.57 -0.72 -14.04
N GLN A 89 -7.91 -1.93 -14.48
CA GLN A 89 -9.17 -2.59 -14.13
C GLN A 89 -9.13 -3.31 -12.77
N SER A 90 -7.96 -3.71 -12.27
CA SER A 90 -7.85 -4.46 -11.02
C SER A 90 -8.35 -3.64 -9.84
N PRO A 91 -8.97 -4.28 -8.82
CA PRO A 91 -9.30 -3.55 -7.59
C PRO A 91 -8.04 -2.95 -6.98
N ARG A 92 -8.20 -1.81 -6.32
CA ARG A 92 -7.11 -1.23 -5.51
C ARG A 92 -6.75 -2.20 -4.37
N PRO A 93 -5.49 -2.26 -3.96
CA PRO A 93 -5.06 -3.17 -2.90
C PRO A 93 -5.73 -2.82 -1.58
N ASP A 94 -6.09 -3.85 -0.80
CA ASP A 94 -6.56 -3.76 0.58
C ASP A 94 -5.56 -4.35 1.59
N HIS A 95 -4.46 -4.94 1.09
CA HIS A 95 -3.35 -5.44 1.88
C HIS A 95 -2.00 -5.18 1.20
N ALA A 96 -0.93 -5.15 2.00
CA ALA A 96 0.44 -5.23 1.50
C ALA A 96 0.86 -6.69 1.34
N ALA A 97 1.51 -7.01 0.23
CA ALA A 97 2.16 -8.30 0.03
C ALA A 97 3.63 -8.21 0.47
N PRO A 98 4.22 -9.29 1.03
CA PRO A 98 5.64 -9.32 1.33
C PRO A 98 6.49 -9.23 0.07
N LEU A 99 7.44 -8.29 0.05
CA LEU A 99 8.49 -8.20 -0.96
C LEU A 99 9.51 -9.31 -0.77
N THR A 100 9.87 -9.55 0.48
CA THR A 100 10.78 -10.62 0.90
C THR A 100 10.32 -11.17 2.24
N GLU A 101 10.71 -12.40 2.52
CA GLU A 101 10.52 -13.04 3.81
C GLU A 101 11.69 -13.96 4.13
N HIS A 102 12.00 -14.07 5.41
CA HIS A 102 12.93 -15.09 5.90
C HIS A 102 12.48 -15.59 7.28
N GLU A 103 12.87 -16.82 7.58
CA GLU A 103 12.65 -17.46 8.86
C GLU A 103 14.00 -17.74 9.51
N GLN A 104 14.09 -17.44 10.81
CA GLN A 104 15.23 -17.78 11.64
C GLN A 104 14.77 -18.06 13.06
N ASP A 105 15.14 -19.22 13.60
CA ASP A 105 14.88 -19.63 15.00
C ASP A 105 13.39 -19.53 15.42
N GLY A 106 12.47 -19.84 14.51
CA GLY A 106 11.02 -19.76 14.71
C GLY A 106 10.46 -18.34 14.64
N ILE A 107 11.25 -17.38 14.16
CA ILE A 107 10.87 -15.99 13.96
C ILE A 107 10.81 -15.72 12.46
N TRP A 108 9.66 -15.23 12.00
CA TRP A 108 9.49 -14.76 10.63
C TRP A 108 9.69 -13.26 10.57
N THR A 109 10.45 -12.82 9.58
CA THR A 109 10.65 -11.41 9.26
C THR A 109 10.24 -11.16 7.82
N LEU A 110 9.30 -10.23 7.62
CA LEU A 110 8.71 -9.91 6.33
C LEU A 110 8.96 -8.44 6.01
N VAL A 111 9.43 -8.14 4.81
CA VAL A 111 9.51 -6.76 4.31
C VAL A 111 8.25 -6.48 3.51
N LEU A 112 7.49 -5.45 3.89
CA LEU A 112 6.26 -5.04 3.23
C LEU A 112 6.43 -3.63 2.65
N GLN A 113 6.01 -3.42 1.41
CA GLN A 113 5.81 -2.07 0.86
C GLN A 113 4.35 -1.67 1.04
N LEU A 114 4.09 -0.55 1.72
CA LEU A 114 2.73 -0.04 1.88
C LEU A 114 2.26 0.62 0.56
N PRO A 115 1.25 0.07 -0.13
CA PRO A 115 0.87 0.58 -1.45
C PRO A 115 0.36 2.02 -1.36
N PRO A 116 0.78 2.96 -2.23
CA PRO A 116 0.24 4.32 -2.25
C PRO A 116 -1.27 4.38 -2.45
N ASP A 117 -1.81 3.42 -3.21
CA ASP A 117 -3.22 3.33 -3.58
C ASP A 117 -4.02 2.35 -2.70
N LEU A 118 -3.53 2.02 -1.51
CA LEU A 118 -4.23 1.16 -0.56
C LEU A 118 -5.58 1.77 -0.17
N ILE A 119 -6.68 1.02 -0.31
CA ILE A 119 -8.05 1.53 -0.12
C ILE A 119 -8.29 2.17 1.26
N HIS A 120 -7.54 1.70 2.26
CA HIS A 120 -7.72 2.10 3.64
C HIS A 120 -7.16 3.49 3.97
N PHE A 121 -6.36 4.07 3.08
CA PHE A 121 -5.84 5.43 3.25
C PHE A 121 -6.87 6.53 2.94
N ASP A 122 -7.91 6.24 2.14
CA ASP A 122 -8.92 7.23 1.74
C ASP A 122 -9.69 7.83 2.93
N GLY A 123 -9.90 7.04 4.00
CA GLY A 123 -10.69 7.44 5.16
C GLY A 123 -9.89 7.70 6.44
N HIS A 124 -8.57 7.47 6.45
CA HIS A 124 -7.80 7.41 7.69
C HIS A 124 -6.39 7.98 7.54
N PHE A 125 -6.18 9.29 7.63
CA PHE A 125 -7.17 10.37 7.57
C PHE A 125 -7.10 11.01 6.19
N PRO A 126 -8.20 11.60 5.66
CA PRO A 126 -8.22 12.12 4.30
C PRO A 126 -7.09 13.11 3.97
N GLN A 127 -6.59 13.88 4.95
CA GLN A 127 -5.49 14.84 4.78
C GLN A 127 -4.17 14.37 5.40
N ALA A 128 -4.11 13.17 5.98
CA ALA A 128 -2.91 12.60 6.57
C ALA A 128 -3.07 11.07 6.62
N PRO A 129 -2.94 10.39 5.46
CA PRO A 129 -3.15 8.95 5.39
C PRO A 129 -2.15 8.20 6.27
N VAL A 130 -2.69 7.31 7.10
CA VAL A 130 -2.01 6.48 8.07
C VAL A 130 -2.69 5.12 8.13
N LEU A 131 -1.90 4.04 8.16
CA LEU A 131 -2.42 2.69 8.23
C LEU A 131 -3.08 2.45 9.60
N PRO A 132 -4.39 2.19 9.66
CA PRO A 132 -5.10 1.97 10.92
C PRO A 132 -4.47 0.84 11.75
N GLY A 133 -4.39 1.03 13.07
CA GLY A 133 -3.82 0.02 13.97
C GLY A 133 -4.54 -1.33 13.92
N VAL A 134 -5.85 -1.33 13.68
CA VAL A 134 -6.63 -2.57 13.49
C VAL A 134 -6.20 -3.35 12.24
N LEU A 135 -5.78 -2.68 11.17
CA LEU A 135 -5.25 -3.35 9.99
C LEU A 135 -3.86 -3.89 10.24
N GLN A 136 -3.01 -3.16 10.96
CA GLN A 136 -1.69 -3.68 11.35
C GLN A 136 -1.81 -5.00 12.14
N VAL A 137 -2.79 -5.09 13.05
CA VAL A 137 -3.11 -6.32 13.79
C VAL A 137 -3.68 -7.40 12.87
N GLY A 138 -4.64 -7.05 12.01
CA GLY A 138 -5.24 -7.99 11.06
C GLY A 138 -4.22 -8.60 10.10
N TRP A 139 -3.32 -7.78 9.56
CA TRP A 139 -2.24 -8.22 8.69
C TRP A 139 -1.23 -9.08 9.45
N ALA A 140 -0.89 -8.74 10.69
CA ALA A 140 -0.01 -9.58 11.50
C ALA A 140 -0.62 -10.99 11.73
N LEU A 141 -1.91 -11.09 12.00
CA LEU A 141 -2.63 -12.36 12.12
C LEU A 141 -2.68 -13.13 10.79
N ALA A 142 -3.04 -12.44 9.71
CA ALA A 142 -3.15 -13.04 8.37
C ALA A 142 -1.81 -13.55 7.84
N LEU A 143 -0.72 -12.82 8.09
CA LEU A 143 0.63 -13.20 7.68
C LEU A 143 1.23 -14.27 8.60
N ALA A 144 0.88 -14.26 9.89
CA ALA A 144 1.31 -15.30 10.84
C ALA A 144 0.67 -16.66 10.55
N ALA A 145 -0.63 -16.69 10.22
CA ALA A 145 -1.39 -17.93 10.09
C ALA A 145 -0.73 -19.01 9.21
N PRO A 146 -0.38 -18.74 7.94
CA PRO A 146 0.26 -19.75 7.09
C PRO A 146 1.71 -20.06 7.49
N ARG A 147 2.38 -19.17 8.23
CA ARG A 147 3.82 -19.26 8.58
C ARG A 147 4.08 -19.94 9.91
N LEU A 148 3.15 -19.79 10.85
CA LEU A 148 3.28 -20.23 12.24
C LEU A 148 2.18 -21.22 12.65
N GLY A 149 1.28 -21.60 11.73
CA GLY A 149 0.20 -22.55 11.99
C GLY A 149 -0.85 -22.00 12.97
N THR A 150 -1.06 -20.68 12.99
CA THR A 150 -2.02 -20.02 13.89
C THR A 150 -3.36 -19.74 13.20
N SER A 151 -4.42 -19.55 13.98
CA SER A 151 -5.66 -18.93 13.50
C SER A 151 -5.43 -17.49 13.04
N MET A 152 -6.24 -17.03 12.06
CA MET A 152 -6.33 -15.61 11.68
C MET A 152 -7.13 -14.77 12.69
N HIS A 153 -7.72 -15.41 13.71
CA HIS A 153 -8.49 -14.76 14.75
C HIS A 153 -7.71 -14.75 16.07
N CYS A 154 -7.73 -13.61 16.76
CA CYS A 154 -7.29 -13.52 18.15
C CYS A 154 -8.50 -13.50 19.08
N ARG A 155 -8.40 -14.19 20.22
CA ARG A 155 -9.41 -14.15 21.29
C ARG A 155 -9.27 -12.91 22.16
N GLU A 156 -8.04 -12.48 22.36
CA GLU A 156 -7.71 -11.40 23.27
C GLU A 156 -6.45 -10.67 22.80
N MET A 157 -6.43 -9.35 22.97
CA MET A 157 -5.28 -8.50 22.73
C MET A 157 -4.68 -8.10 24.08
N GLU A 158 -3.56 -8.72 24.47
CA GLU A 158 -2.97 -8.48 25.80
C GLU A 158 -2.21 -7.17 25.89
N SER A 159 -1.55 -6.78 24.79
CA SER A 159 -0.79 -5.54 24.72
C SER A 159 -0.72 -5.07 23.28
N LEU A 160 -0.97 -3.77 23.07
CA LEU A 160 -0.74 -3.08 21.81
C LEU A 160 0.00 -1.78 22.09
N LYS A 161 1.00 -1.47 21.27
CA LYS A 161 1.74 -0.21 21.33
C LYS A 161 1.91 0.33 19.91
N PHE A 162 1.48 1.57 19.70
CA PHE A 162 1.68 2.31 18.45
C PHE A 162 2.51 3.54 18.77
N GLN A 163 3.72 3.61 18.20
CA GLN A 163 4.72 4.63 18.50
C GLN A 163 5.02 5.52 17.28
N GLN A 164 4.93 4.95 16.07
CA GLN A 164 5.10 5.68 14.82
C GLN A 164 3.93 5.39 13.88
N LEU A 165 3.62 6.37 13.04
CA LEU A 165 2.60 6.26 12.02
C LEU A 165 3.20 5.56 10.81
N LEU A 166 2.52 4.52 10.32
CA LEU A 166 2.83 3.91 9.04
C LEU A 166 1.99 4.59 7.96
N ARG A 167 2.61 5.03 6.87
CA ARG A 167 2.04 5.92 5.85
C ARG A 167 2.18 5.30 4.46
N PRO A 168 1.49 5.83 3.43
CA PRO A 168 1.69 5.40 2.04
C PRO A 168 3.17 5.34 1.66
N CYS A 169 3.57 4.33 0.90
CA CYS A 169 4.94 4.10 0.40
C CYS A 169 6.01 3.82 1.47
N ASP A 170 5.63 3.58 2.73
CA ASP A 170 6.60 3.10 3.72
C ASP A 170 7.02 1.65 3.41
N GLU A 171 8.31 1.39 3.45
CA GLU A 171 8.86 0.05 3.58
C GLU A 171 8.94 -0.30 5.07
N VAL A 172 8.26 -1.36 5.48
CA VAL A 172 8.17 -1.78 6.89
C VAL A 172 8.63 -3.22 7.06
N GLU A 173 9.35 -3.47 8.13
CA GLU A 173 9.72 -4.82 8.56
C GLU A 173 8.72 -5.31 9.59
N LEU A 174 8.08 -6.45 9.33
CA LEU A 174 7.18 -7.13 10.25
C LEU A 174 7.86 -8.39 10.79
N THR A 175 8.12 -8.42 12.09
CA THR A 175 8.57 -9.60 12.81
C THR A 175 7.38 -10.33 13.44
N LEU A 176 7.32 -11.66 13.29
CA LEU A 176 6.28 -12.53 13.82
C LEU A 176 6.90 -13.71 14.58
N ARG A 177 6.42 -13.97 15.79
CA ARG A 177 6.87 -15.10 16.61
C ARG A 177 5.72 -15.69 17.41
N LEU A 178 5.61 -17.02 17.42
CA LEU A 178 4.64 -17.75 18.23
C LEU A 178 5.29 -18.33 19.48
N ASP A 179 4.73 -18.02 20.66
CA ASP A 179 4.92 -18.83 21.87
C ASP A 179 3.82 -19.89 21.89
N ALA A 180 4.14 -21.07 21.35
CA ALA A 180 3.18 -22.16 21.18
C ALA A 180 2.67 -22.71 22.52
N ALA A 181 3.54 -22.76 23.54
CA ALA A 181 3.19 -23.26 24.87
C ALA A 181 2.11 -22.38 25.55
N ARG A 182 2.09 -21.08 25.23
CA ARG A 182 1.13 -20.12 25.80
C ARG A 182 0.04 -19.68 24.83
N GLY A 183 0.11 -20.09 23.56
CA GLY A 183 -0.79 -19.63 22.50
C GLY A 183 -0.70 -18.13 22.24
N LYS A 184 0.52 -17.57 22.25
CA LYS A 184 0.71 -16.11 22.11
C LYS A 184 1.48 -15.77 20.84
N LEU A 185 0.81 -15.07 19.92
CA LEU A 185 1.46 -14.45 18.78
C LEU A 185 2.02 -13.09 19.20
N HIS A 186 3.32 -12.90 18.96
CA HIS A 186 3.99 -11.62 19.07
C HIS A 186 4.21 -11.06 17.66
N PHE A 187 3.88 -9.77 17.48
CA PHE A 187 4.23 -9.05 16.26
C PHE A 187 4.93 -7.73 16.60
N ALA A 188 5.82 -7.29 15.71
CA ALA A 188 6.44 -5.97 15.77
C ALA A 188 6.65 -5.44 14.34
N TYR A 189 6.18 -4.23 14.09
CA TYR A 189 6.52 -3.46 12.89
C TYR A 189 7.68 -2.52 13.21
N HIS A 190 8.67 -2.48 12.32
CA HIS A 190 9.76 -1.53 12.33
C HIS A 190 9.69 -0.66 11.07
N LEU A 191 9.91 0.64 11.24
CA LEU A 191 10.05 1.60 10.17
C LEU A 191 11.44 2.22 10.28
N ALA A 192 12.25 2.11 9.23
CA ALA A 192 13.64 2.58 9.21
C ALA A 192 14.46 2.12 10.43
N GLY A 193 14.29 0.85 10.84
CA GLY A 193 14.98 0.24 11.98
C GLY A 193 14.46 0.64 13.37
N ALA A 194 13.46 1.52 13.47
CA ALA A 194 12.84 1.92 14.72
C ALA A 194 11.48 1.23 14.92
N HIS A 195 11.11 0.93 16.16
CA HIS A 195 9.81 0.34 16.47
C HIS A 195 8.66 1.29 16.10
N ALA A 196 7.80 0.87 15.17
CA ALA A 196 6.61 1.60 14.78
C ALA A 196 5.39 1.14 15.57
N SER A 197 5.14 -0.17 15.61
CA SER A 197 4.09 -0.76 16.44
C SER A 197 4.43 -2.18 16.86
N SER A 198 3.75 -2.68 17.89
CA SER A 198 3.95 -4.05 18.36
C SER A 198 2.73 -4.54 19.12
N GLY A 199 2.57 -5.85 19.21
CA GLY A 199 1.53 -6.43 20.01
C GLY A 199 1.75 -7.87 20.41
N ARG A 200 0.91 -8.30 21.35
CA ARG A 200 0.83 -9.68 21.82
C ARG A 200 -0.63 -10.12 21.83
N LEU A 201 -0.93 -11.15 21.07
CA LEU A 201 -2.27 -11.62 20.76
C LEU A 201 -2.42 -13.06 21.23
N CYS A 202 -3.51 -13.35 21.93
CA CYS A 202 -3.90 -14.72 22.26
C CYS A 202 -4.53 -15.35 21.02
N VAL A 203 -3.87 -16.37 20.46
CA VAL A 203 -4.28 -17.07 19.24
C VAL A 203 -4.46 -18.55 19.52
N GLU A 204 -5.32 -19.18 18.73
CA GLU A 204 -5.44 -20.63 18.69
C GLU A 204 -4.51 -21.19 17.61
N GLN A 205 -4.09 -22.44 17.78
CA GLN A 205 -3.49 -23.20 16.69
C GLN A 205 -4.55 -23.43 15.60
N ALA A 206 -4.13 -23.41 14.34
CA ALA A 206 -5.02 -23.82 13.25
C ALA A 206 -5.41 -25.28 13.48
N HIS A 207 -6.71 -25.54 13.61
CA HIS A 207 -7.23 -26.91 13.57
C HIS A 207 -7.10 -27.38 12.11
N GLY A 208 -6.30 -28.41 11.89
CA GLY A 208 -6.16 -29.06 10.58
C GLY A 208 -7.42 -29.77 10.12
#